data_AF-A0ABD5F1Q6-F1
#
_entry.id   AF-A0ABD5F1Q6-F1
#
_cell.length_a   1.000
_cell.length_b   1.000
_cell.length_c   1.000
_cell.angle_alpha   90.00
_cell.angle_beta   90.00
_cell.angle_gamma   90.00
#
_symmetry.space_group_name_H-M   'P 1'
#
loop_
_entity.id
_entity.type
_entity.pdbx_description
1 polymer ?
#
loop_
_entity_poly.entity_id
_entity_poly.type
_entity_poly.pdbx_seq_one_letter_code
_entity_poly.pdbx_strand_id
1 'polypeptide(L)'
;MLVLERIAKAVLHTRGIALVQSITRPLGTPIKHSSIPFQISAQSASQIMNLGYQQDRAADLLKQANELSNTINILKQQVALQQASAAATHEQTQAFHDTVAIVNDLRDKIANFDDQFRPLRNYFYWEPHCFDIPMCAALRSV
;
A
#
# COMPACT_ATOMS: atom_id res chain seq x y z
N MET A 1 -51.47 74.82 17.97
CA MET A 1 -50.39 73.81 18.04
C MET A 1 -50.28 72.88 16.82
N LEU A 2 -51.00 73.12 15.71
CA LEU A 2 -50.95 72.23 14.51
C LEU A 2 -49.71 72.43 13.61
N VAL A 3 -49.10 73.61 13.63
CA VAL A 3 -47.98 73.93 12.72
C VAL A 3 -46.68 73.27 13.16
N LEU A 4 -46.39 73.26 14.47
CA LEU A 4 -45.21 72.60 15.03
C LEU A 4 -45.24 71.09 14.80
N GLU A 5 -46.40 70.47 14.95
CA GLU A 5 -46.57 69.03 14.73
C GLU A 5 -46.37 68.66 13.25
N ARG A 6 -46.85 69.48 12.32
CA ARG A 6 -46.60 69.31 10.87
C ARG A 6 -45.13 69.49 10.51
N ILE A 7 -44.44 70.48 11.08
CA ILE A 7 -43.01 70.70 10.85
C ILE A 7 -42.21 69.51 11.40
N ALA A 8 -42.51 69.06 12.62
CA ALA A 8 -41.88 67.88 13.20
C ALA A 8 -42.08 66.63 12.33
N LYS A 9 -43.31 66.39 11.84
CA LYS A 9 -43.61 65.25 10.97
C LYS A 9 -42.88 65.31 9.63
N ALA A 10 -42.75 66.50 9.03
CA ALA A 10 -42.01 66.71 7.79
C ALA A 10 -40.50 66.48 7.96
N VAL A 11 -39.91 67.03 9.03
CA VAL A 11 -38.49 66.82 9.35
C VAL A 11 -38.18 65.33 9.56
N LEU A 12 -39.06 64.59 10.23
CA LEU A 12 -38.92 63.15 10.46
C LEU A 12 -38.97 62.28 9.19
N HIS A 13 -39.58 62.76 8.10
CA HIS A 13 -39.60 62.05 6.80
C HIS A 13 -38.41 62.40 5.91
N THR A 14 -37.53 63.30 6.35
CA THR A 14 -36.34 63.70 5.59
C THR A 14 -35.36 62.53 5.52
N ARG A 15 -34.87 62.24 4.31
CA ARG A 15 -33.92 61.15 4.04
C ARG A 15 -32.63 61.41 4.83
N GLY A 16 -32.25 60.45 5.69
CA GLY A 16 -31.16 60.60 6.65
C GLY A 16 -31.65 60.59 8.10
N ILE A 17 -32.58 61.48 8.46
CA ILE A 17 -33.18 61.56 9.81
C ILE A 17 -34.07 60.33 10.08
N ALA A 18 -34.78 59.86 9.06
CA ALA A 18 -35.62 58.66 9.16
C ALA A 18 -34.84 57.37 9.48
N LEU A 19 -33.54 57.33 9.16
CA LEU A 19 -32.65 56.16 9.24
C LEU A 19 -31.90 56.05 10.58
N VAL A 20 -31.92 57.09 11.41
CA VAL A 20 -31.23 57.09 12.71
C VAL A 20 -32.05 56.29 13.71
N GLN A 21 -31.48 55.16 14.17
CA GLN A 21 -31.98 54.43 15.31
C GLN A 21 -31.27 54.97 16.57
N SER A 22 -32.04 55.55 17.49
CA SER A 22 -31.57 55.99 18.80
C SER A 22 -32.39 55.32 19.91
N ILE A 23 -31.91 55.37 21.15
CA ILE A 23 -32.61 54.83 22.34
C ILE A 23 -34.05 55.38 22.45
N THR A 24 -34.27 56.62 22.01
CA THR A 24 -35.59 57.29 22.04
C THR A 24 -36.44 57.03 20.79
N ARG A 25 -35.92 56.32 19.78
CA ARG A 25 -36.64 56.01 18.52
C ARG A 25 -36.24 54.65 17.93
N PRO A 26 -36.86 53.54 18.40
CA PRO A 26 -36.52 52.18 17.97
C PRO A 26 -37.07 51.79 16.58
N LEU A 27 -37.99 52.59 16.01
CA LEU A 27 -38.70 52.29 14.75
C LEU A 27 -38.08 52.95 13.50
N GLY A 28 -36.86 53.49 13.57
CA GLY A 28 -36.13 53.91 12.37
C GLY A 28 -35.92 52.71 11.45
N THR A 29 -36.18 52.84 10.14
CA THR A 29 -36.00 51.73 9.21
C THR A 29 -34.53 51.28 9.25
N PRO A 30 -34.23 50.04 9.70
CA PRO A 30 -32.86 49.60 9.86
C PRO A 30 -32.14 49.63 8.51
N ILE A 31 -30.88 50.05 8.54
CA ILE A 31 -30.02 49.99 7.35
C ILE A 31 -29.87 48.51 6.99
N LYS A 32 -30.08 48.16 5.71
CA LYS A 32 -29.98 46.78 5.23
C LYS A 32 -28.67 46.14 5.70
N HIS A 33 -28.74 44.91 6.21
CA HIS A 33 -27.58 44.11 6.67
C HIS A 33 -26.82 44.64 7.91
N SER A 34 -27.33 45.65 8.61
CA SER A 34 -26.67 46.23 9.79
C SER A 34 -27.25 45.80 11.14
N SER A 35 -28.34 45.03 11.15
CA SER A 35 -28.94 44.59 12.40
C SER A 35 -28.05 43.53 13.07
N ILE A 36 -27.87 43.64 14.39
CA ILE A 36 -27.13 42.65 15.18
C ILE A 36 -27.65 41.21 14.91
N PRO A 37 -28.97 40.95 14.82
CA PRO A 37 -29.48 39.64 14.45
C PRO A 37 -29.05 39.18 13.04
N PHE A 38 -28.97 40.09 12.06
CA PHE A 38 -28.50 39.76 10.70
C PHE A 38 -27.00 39.46 10.66
N GLN A 39 -26.18 40.21 11.40
CA GLN A 39 -24.74 39.96 11.46
C GLN A 39 -24.42 38.62 12.11
N ILE A 40 -25.13 38.27 13.19
CA ILE A 40 -25.02 36.96 13.85
C ILE A 40 -25.46 35.85 12.89
N SER A 41 -26.63 35.97 12.25
CA SER A 41 -27.12 34.93 11.35
C SER A 41 -26.25 34.75 10.11
N ALA A 42 -25.69 35.84 9.56
CA ALA A 42 -24.76 35.78 8.44
C ALA A 42 -23.45 35.06 8.79
N GLN A 43 -22.92 35.25 10.02
CA GLN A 43 -21.76 34.49 10.51
C GLN A 43 -22.08 33.00 10.69
N SER A 44 -23.22 32.67 11.31
CA SER A 44 -23.64 31.28 11.55
C SER A 44 -23.95 30.54 10.26
N ALA A 45 -24.59 31.21 9.29
CA ALA A 45 -24.93 30.63 8.00
C ALA A 45 -23.68 30.14 7.24
N SER A 46 -22.56 30.86 7.34
CA SER A 46 -21.28 30.43 6.76
C SER A 46 -20.75 29.13 7.38
N GLN A 47 -20.90 28.93 8.69
CA GLN A 47 -20.49 27.68 9.35
C GLN A 47 -21.39 26.51 8.96
N ILE A 48 -22.71 26.72 8.88
CA ILE A 48 -23.66 25.67 8.48
C ILE A 48 -23.40 25.22 7.04
N MET A 49 -23.13 26.16 6.13
CA MET A 49 -22.74 25.83 4.75
C MET A 49 -21.42 25.04 4.68
N ASN A 50 -20.49 25.26 5.60
CA ASN A 50 -19.22 24.50 5.67
C ASN A 50 -19.34 23.16 6.41
N LEU A 51 -20.45 22.90 7.12
CA LEU A 51 -20.60 21.68 7.93
C LEU A 51 -20.68 20.43 7.06
N GLY A 52 -21.39 20.50 5.93
CA GLY A 52 -21.47 19.39 4.96
C GLY A 52 -20.09 19.04 4.39
N TYR A 53 -19.32 20.05 4.00
CA TYR A 53 -17.94 19.85 3.54
C TYR A 53 -17.07 19.16 4.61
N GLN A 54 -17.17 19.57 5.88
CA GLN A 54 -16.43 18.92 6.97
C GLN A 54 -16.83 17.46 7.18
N GLN A 55 -18.13 17.15 7.07
CA GLN A 55 -18.63 15.77 7.16
C GLN A 55 -18.11 14.91 6.00
N ASP A 56 -18.15 15.43 4.77
CA ASP A 56 -17.63 14.73 3.60
C ASP A 56 -16.12 14.45 3.71
N ARG A 57 -15.35 15.43 4.23
CA ARG A 57 -13.92 15.24 4.52
C ARG A 57 -13.68 14.18 5.60
N ALA A 58 -14.51 14.14 6.65
CA ALA A 58 -14.40 13.11 7.68
C ALA A 58 -14.73 11.71 7.13
N ALA A 59 -15.75 11.59 6.26
CA ALA A 59 -16.11 10.34 5.60
C ALA A 59 -15.00 9.86 4.64
N ASP A 60 -14.34 10.77 3.93
CA ASP A 60 -13.18 10.46 3.08
C ASP A 60 -12.00 9.92 3.90
N LEU A 61 -11.70 10.54 5.05
CA LEU A 61 -10.66 10.04 5.96
C LEU A 61 -10.95 8.63 6.48
N LEU A 62 -12.22 8.32 6.78
CA LEU A 62 -12.64 6.96 7.17
C LEU A 62 -12.44 5.95 6.03
N LYS A 63 -12.74 6.33 4.78
CA LYS A 63 -12.45 5.48 3.62
C LYS A 63 -10.95 5.23 3.46
N GLN A 64 -10.13 6.27 3.57
CA GLN A 64 -8.67 6.13 3.50
C GLN A 64 -8.12 5.21 4.61
N ALA A 65 -8.63 5.30 5.83
CA ALA A 65 -8.23 4.41 6.92
C ALA A 65 -8.58 2.94 6.64
N ASN A 66 -9.72 2.67 6.00
CA ASN A 66 -10.09 1.32 5.57
C ASN A 66 -9.15 0.80 4.47
N GLU A 67 -8.79 1.63 3.49
CA GLU A 67 -7.84 1.22 2.45
C GLU A 67 -6.43 0.96 2.99
N LEU A 68 -5.98 1.74 3.97
CA LEU A 68 -4.74 1.47 4.69
C LEU A 68 -4.80 0.12 5.42
N SER A 69 -5.94 -0.21 6.03
CA SER A 69 -6.14 -1.50 6.69
C SER A 69 -6.08 -2.68 5.70
N ASN A 70 -6.70 -2.53 4.52
CA ASN A 70 -6.59 -3.51 3.43
C ASN A 70 -5.14 -3.70 2.97
N THR A 71 -4.43 -2.58 2.77
CA THR A 71 -3.02 -2.58 2.36
C THR A 71 -2.14 -3.30 3.38
N ILE A 72 -2.37 -3.06 4.69
CA ILE A 72 -1.65 -3.75 5.77
C ILE A 72 -1.90 -5.27 5.71
N ASN A 73 -3.13 -5.70 5.44
CA ASN A 73 -3.44 -7.13 5.31
C ASN A 73 -2.70 -7.78 4.13
N ILE A 74 -2.64 -7.09 2.99
CA ILE A 74 -1.87 -7.55 1.82
C ILE A 74 -0.38 -7.64 2.16
N LEU A 75 0.19 -6.63 2.81
CA LEU A 75 1.60 -6.63 3.21
C LEU A 75 1.92 -7.77 4.19
N LYS A 76 1.02 -8.08 5.13
CA LYS A 76 1.17 -9.23 6.03
C LYS A 76 1.19 -10.55 5.26
N GLN A 77 0.29 -10.72 4.28
CA GLN A 77 0.30 -11.91 3.41
C GLN A 77 1.58 -12.00 2.59
N GLN A 78 2.06 -10.87 2.04
CA GLN A 78 3.30 -10.82 1.28
C GLN A 78 4.51 -11.24 2.14
N VAL A 79 4.60 -10.75 3.38
CA VAL A 79 5.68 -11.14 4.31
C VAL A 79 5.60 -12.64 4.63
N ALA A 80 4.41 -13.18 4.88
CA ALA A 80 4.23 -14.61 5.13
C ALA A 80 4.67 -15.47 3.92
N LEU A 81 4.32 -15.05 2.70
CA LEU A 81 4.73 -15.73 1.47
C LEU A 81 6.25 -15.63 1.23
N GLN A 82 6.85 -14.49 1.52
CA GLN A 82 8.31 -14.32 1.42
C GLN A 82 9.05 -15.23 2.40
N GLN A 83 8.54 -15.37 3.63
CA GLN A 83 9.10 -16.31 4.61
C GLN A 83 8.99 -17.76 4.15
N ALA A 84 7.83 -18.16 3.61
CA ALA A 84 7.63 -19.50 3.06
C ALA A 84 8.56 -19.77 1.87
N SER A 85 8.74 -18.79 0.97
CA SER A 85 9.68 -18.89 -0.15
C SER A 85 11.12 -19.04 0.34
N ALA A 86 11.55 -18.25 1.33
CA ALA A 86 12.89 -18.34 1.88
C ALA A 86 13.14 -19.70 2.54
N ALA A 87 12.16 -20.25 3.25
CA ALA A 87 12.23 -21.59 3.83
C ALA A 87 12.37 -22.68 2.76
N ALA A 88 11.54 -22.63 1.70
CA ALA A 88 11.61 -23.59 0.60
C ALA A 88 12.96 -23.50 -0.16
N THR A 89 13.49 -22.30 -0.39
CA THR A 89 14.82 -22.12 -1.01
C THR A 89 15.94 -22.66 -0.12
N HIS A 90 15.84 -22.49 1.20
CA HIS A 90 16.81 -23.05 2.13
C HIS A 90 16.81 -24.58 2.08
N GLU A 91 15.63 -25.20 2.14
CA GLU A 91 15.46 -26.66 2.01
C GLU A 91 16.05 -27.17 0.68
N GLN A 92 15.74 -26.49 -0.43
CA GLN A 92 16.26 -26.85 -1.74
C GLN A 92 17.79 -26.74 -1.82
N THR A 93 18.37 -25.72 -1.20
CA THR A 93 19.82 -25.54 -1.14
C THR A 93 20.47 -26.68 -0.36
N GLN A 94 19.85 -27.10 0.75
CA GLN A 94 20.33 -28.21 1.57
C GLN A 94 20.28 -29.53 0.80
N ALA A 95 19.15 -29.84 0.16
CA ALA A 95 19.00 -31.02 -0.69
C ALA A 95 19.98 -31.02 -1.87
N PHE A 96 20.30 -29.85 -2.43
CA PHE A 96 21.32 -29.71 -3.47
C PHE A 96 22.72 -30.05 -2.95
N HIS A 97 23.09 -29.57 -1.77
CA HIS A 97 24.37 -29.94 -1.14
C HIS A 97 24.48 -31.44 -0.90
N ASP A 98 23.42 -32.09 -0.42
CA ASP A 98 23.39 -33.54 -0.23
C ASP A 98 23.53 -34.27 -1.56
N THR A 99 22.83 -33.81 -2.60
CA THR A 99 22.94 -34.39 -3.95
C THR A 99 24.36 -34.27 -4.49
N VAL A 100 25.02 -33.12 -4.32
CA VAL A 100 26.42 -32.93 -4.72
C VAL A 100 27.35 -33.87 -3.95
N ALA A 101 27.15 -34.02 -2.64
CA ALA A 101 27.93 -34.95 -1.83
C ALA A 101 27.79 -36.40 -2.33
N ILE A 102 26.55 -36.84 -2.62
CA ILE A 102 26.27 -38.17 -3.15
C ILE A 102 26.90 -38.37 -4.54
N VAL A 103 26.79 -37.38 -5.43
CA VAL A 103 27.37 -37.45 -6.78
C VAL A 103 28.90 -37.51 -6.71
N ASN A 104 29.53 -36.78 -5.80
CA ASN A 104 30.97 -36.86 -5.59
C ASN A 104 31.40 -38.24 -5.07
N ASP A 105 30.69 -38.80 -4.09
CA ASP A 105 30.95 -40.16 -3.61
C ASP A 105 30.75 -41.21 -4.73
N LEU A 106 29.71 -41.08 -5.54
CA LEU A 106 29.48 -41.94 -6.70
C LEU A 106 30.64 -41.83 -7.70
N ARG A 107 31.09 -40.62 -8.02
CA ARG A 107 32.24 -40.36 -8.90
C ARG A 107 33.50 -41.03 -8.36
N ASP A 108 33.77 -40.90 -7.08
CA ASP A 108 34.97 -41.48 -6.46
C ASP A 108 34.89 -43.02 -6.45
N LYS A 109 33.71 -43.59 -6.21
CA LYS A 109 33.49 -45.04 -6.33
C LYS A 109 33.67 -45.54 -7.76
N ILE A 110 33.19 -44.81 -8.77
CA ILE A 110 33.41 -45.14 -10.18
C ILE A 110 34.90 -45.04 -10.54
N ALA A 111 35.60 -44.01 -10.05
CA ALA A 111 37.04 -43.86 -10.26
C ALA A 111 37.83 -45.02 -9.64
N ASN A 112 37.50 -45.41 -8.41
CA ASN A 112 38.10 -46.58 -7.75
C ASN A 112 37.83 -47.88 -8.52
N PHE A 113 36.62 -48.04 -9.05
CA PHE A 113 36.26 -49.18 -9.90
C PHE A 113 37.10 -49.19 -11.19
N ASP A 114 37.18 -48.10 -11.95
CA ASP A 114 38.01 -48.04 -13.16
C ASP A 114 39.50 -48.26 -12.82
N ASP A 115 40.03 -47.69 -11.74
CA ASP A 115 41.42 -47.90 -11.31
C ASP A 115 41.72 -49.38 -10.99
N GLN A 116 40.77 -50.12 -10.40
CA GLN A 116 40.94 -51.55 -10.10
C GLN A 116 40.94 -52.42 -11.37
N PHE A 117 40.09 -52.11 -12.35
CA PHE A 117 39.97 -52.90 -13.58
C PHE A 117 40.90 -52.41 -14.70
N ARG A 118 41.47 -51.21 -14.61
CA ARG A 118 42.40 -50.64 -15.59
C ARG A 118 43.61 -51.54 -15.89
N PRO A 119 44.30 -52.17 -14.91
CA PRO A 119 45.39 -53.10 -15.18
C PRO A 119 44.95 -54.34 -15.95
N LEU A 120 43.77 -54.90 -15.62
CA LEU A 120 43.19 -56.05 -16.31
C LEU A 120 42.80 -55.68 -17.75
N ARG A 121 42.10 -54.56 -17.94
CA ARG A 121 41.76 -54.04 -19.28
C ARG A 121 43.02 -53.83 -20.11
N ASN A 122 44.04 -53.19 -19.55
CA ASN A 122 45.29 -52.95 -20.24
C ASN A 122 45.93 -54.31 -20.63
N TYR A 123 46.02 -55.27 -19.68
CA TYR A 123 46.56 -56.61 -19.93
C TYR A 123 45.92 -57.33 -21.11
N PHE A 124 44.59 -57.41 -21.12
CA PHE A 124 43.87 -58.06 -22.21
C PHE A 124 43.82 -57.21 -23.49
N TYR A 125 44.20 -55.93 -23.45
CA TYR A 125 44.32 -55.09 -24.65
C TYR A 125 45.55 -55.44 -25.49
N TRP A 126 46.68 -55.81 -24.87
CA TRP A 126 47.94 -56.12 -25.57
C TRP A 126 48.21 -57.61 -25.83
N GLU A 127 47.37 -58.52 -25.32
CA GLU A 127 47.55 -59.98 -25.48
C GLU A 127 47.09 -60.47 -26.89
N PRO A 128 47.96 -61.13 -27.69
CA PRO A 128 47.65 -61.52 -29.07
C PRO A 128 46.52 -62.56 -29.23
N HIS A 129 46.26 -63.36 -28.20
CA HIS A 129 45.31 -64.49 -28.23
C HIS A 129 43.86 -64.09 -27.92
N CYS A 130 43.61 -62.82 -27.59
CA CYS A 130 42.32 -62.34 -27.08
C CYS A 130 41.36 -61.80 -28.17
N PHE A 131 41.64 -61.96 -29.46
CA PHE A 131 40.81 -61.37 -30.53
C PHE A 131 39.44 -62.04 -30.69
N ASP A 132 39.36 -63.37 -30.51
CA ASP A 132 38.15 -64.17 -30.77
C ASP A 132 37.47 -64.73 -29.50
N ILE A 133 37.96 -64.42 -28.29
CA ILE A 133 37.45 -64.97 -27.03
C ILE A 133 36.40 -64.00 -26.41
N PRO A 134 35.13 -64.43 -26.24
CA PRO A 134 34.07 -63.56 -25.71
C PRO A 134 34.36 -62.96 -24.32
N MET A 135 35.07 -63.71 -23.47
CA MET A 135 35.46 -63.26 -22.13
C MET A 135 36.53 -62.16 -22.16
N CYS A 136 37.41 -62.14 -23.17
CA CYS A 136 38.36 -61.05 -23.38
C CYS A 136 37.67 -59.77 -23.85
N ALA A 137 36.66 -59.88 -24.72
CA ALA A 137 35.87 -58.74 -25.17
C ALA A 137 35.08 -58.10 -24.01
N ALA A 138 34.48 -58.92 -23.15
CA ALA A 138 33.76 -58.46 -21.95
C ALA A 138 34.69 -57.75 -20.94
N LEU A 139 35.91 -58.24 -20.75
CA LEU A 139 36.90 -57.62 -19.85
C LEU A 139 37.54 -56.34 -20.43
N ARG A 140 37.54 -56.16 -21.76
CA ARG A 140 37.96 -54.90 -22.40
C ARG A 140 36.91 -53.79 -22.29
N SER A 141 35.63 -54.15 -22.16
CA SER A 141 34.51 -53.20 -22.08
C SER A 141 34.20 -52.66 -20.67
N VAL A 142 34.95 -53.12 -19.67
CA VAL A 142 34.85 -52.68 -18.26
C VAL A 142 35.86 -51.59 -17.95
#